data_AF-A0A5C3QBQ9-F1
#
_entry.id   AF-A0A5C3QBQ9-F1
#
_cell.length_a   1.000
_cell.length_b   1.000
_cell.length_c   1.000
_cell.angle_alpha   90.00
_cell.angle_beta   90.00
_cell.angle_gamma   90.00
#
_symmetry.space_group_name_H-M   'P 1'
#
loop_
_entity.id
_entity.type
_entity.pdbx_description
1 polymer ?
#
loop_
_entity_poly.entity_id
_entity_poly.type
_entity_poly.pdbx_seq_one_letter_code
_entity_poly.pdbx_strand_id
1 'polypeptide(L)'
;MNTLTNVLPVEIIAEILEFLDLESLITVSHVSWGLRRITTDPSLNPWRHPVLRTLRAPIYEPCLKHLVTISVPEHTWAEILSRAKPAFLLFDCTVPYLKDNFWKDAFERRFLPSWKAWRKTGTWKSAFLRVLHRMWHRSQTSCTSEEAWTKYIVLNRSGSANALDASSRNMNPSTIFEGLKHQNNLAHLPTRIRVIVELADVRILAFGTTNNPSGSFTLNPIARDFVHPPGLEPEGLIAMTASVDDLSLRRVSTANSTLSASRYSVHSTFRDYHHMIVPQSAPSHEDYPFLTLGGGDMRWVNPDDYGDLKWVGGLMIMAQIVGPRTHERVPESVFDPTFDSGLVMGPGRSQYASFTWEDLWAVAPWLEARLTKQIDGPGLGLD
;
A
#
# COMPACT_ATOMS: atom_id res chain seq x y z
N MET A 1 32.74 39.90 7.89
CA MET A 1 32.04 39.10 6.86
C MET A 1 30.74 38.61 7.47
N ASN A 2 29.60 39.07 6.95
CA ASN A 2 28.29 38.59 7.41
C ASN A 2 28.08 37.18 6.86
N THR A 3 28.07 36.18 7.73
CA THR A 3 27.74 34.81 7.35
C THR A 3 26.25 34.71 7.04
N LEU A 4 25.88 33.81 6.12
CA LEU A 4 24.50 33.58 5.66
C LEU A 4 23.53 33.33 6.83
N THR A 5 24.04 32.73 7.91
CA THR A 5 23.34 32.49 9.20
C THR A 5 22.90 33.74 9.94
N ASN A 6 23.49 34.91 9.64
CA ASN A 6 23.19 36.17 10.31
C ASN A 6 22.24 37.05 9.51
N VAL A 7 21.87 36.62 8.29
CA VAL A 7 21.05 37.40 7.35
C VAL A 7 19.69 36.74 7.11
N LEU A 8 19.60 35.40 7.15
CA LEU A 8 18.37 34.66 6.90
C LEU A 8 17.74 34.09 8.17
N PRO A 9 16.39 33.98 8.24
CA PRO A 9 15.71 33.20 9.27
C PRO A 9 16.15 31.73 9.26
N VAL A 10 16.16 31.10 10.43
CA VAL A 10 16.65 29.72 10.62
C VAL A 10 15.80 28.70 9.88
N GLU A 11 14.51 29.00 9.68
CA GLU A 11 13.55 28.19 8.94
C GLU A 11 13.92 28.13 7.46
N ILE A 12 14.26 29.27 6.86
CA ILE A 12 14.70 29.36 5.46
C ILE A 12 16.04 28.65 5.28
N ILE A 13 16.94 28.76 6.25
CA ILE A 13 18.20 28.03 6.21
C ILE A 13 17.93 26.52 6.26
N ALA A 14 17.06 26.04 7.15
CA ALA A 14 16.71 24.63 7.22
C ALA A 14 16.10 24.13 5.89
N GLU A 15 15.20 24.90 5.29
CA GLU A 15 14.61 24.58 3.97
C GLU A 15 15.68 24.51 2.88
N ILE A 16 16.65 25.43 2.85
CA ILE A 16 17.79 25.36 1.92
C ILE A 16 18.62 24.08 2.16
N LEU A 17 18.83 23.70 3.42
CA LEU A 17 19.59 22.50 3.78
C LEU A 17 18.89 21.20 3.35
N GLU A 18 17.56 21.18 3.24
CA GLU A 18 16.80 20.01 2.76
C GLU A 18 17.09 19.66 1.29
N PHE A 19 17.58 20.62 0.50
CA PHE A 19 17.92 20.38 -0.90
C PHE A 19 19.27 19.67 -1.08
N LEU A 20 20.13 19.69 -0.06
CA LEU A 20 21.43 19.02 -0.10
C LEU A 20 21.28 17.50 -0.18
N ASP A 21 22.29 16.85 -0.76
CA ASP A 21 22.50 15.41 -0.60
C ASP A 21 22.93 15.09 0.84
N LEU A 22 22.83 13.81 1.22
CA LEU A 22 23.05 13.41 2.61
C LEU A 22 24.51 13.66 3.02
N GLU A 23 25.48 13.40 2.15
CA GLU A 23 26.91 13.65 2.42
C GLU A 23 27.22 15.15 2.61
N SER A 24 26.70 16.02 1.75
CA SER A 24 26.85 17.47 1.93
C SER A 24 26.20 17.97 3.21
N LEU A 25 24.99 17.49 3.54
CA LEU A 25 24.31 17.88 4.78
C LEU A 25 25.11 17.46 6.02
N ILE A 26 25.69 16.25 6.00
CA ILE A 26 26.61 15.78 7.03
C ILE A 26 27.79 16.74 7.16
N THR A 27 28.43 17.11 6.05
CA THR A 27 29.57 18.03 6.08
C THR A 27 29.16 19.38 6.67
N VAL A 28 28.06 19.95 6.20
CA VAL A 28 27.53 21.25 6.65
C VAL A 28 27.19 21.25 8.14
N SER A 29 26.67 20.15 8.68
CA SER A 29 26.35 20.03 10.11
C SER A 29 27.59 20.16 11.03
N HIS A 30 28.81 20.01 10.47
CA HIS A 30 30.08 20.16 11.19
C HIS A 30 30.80 21.50 10.92
N VAL A 31 30.36 22.30 9.95
CA VAL A 31 31.07 23.53 9.54
C VAL A 31 31.02 24.63 10.61
N SER A 32 29.88 24.78 11.29
CA SER A 32 29.72 25.81 12.33
C SER A 32 28.73 25.40 13.42
N TRP A 33 28.85 25.99 14.59
CA TRP A 33 27.92 25.75 15.70
C TRP A 33 26.47 26.16 15.37
N GLY A 34 26.28 27.26 14.62
CA GLY A 34 24.96 27.72 14.21
C GLY A 34 24.27 26.72 13.28
N LEU A 35 24.98 26.23 12.25
CA LEU A 35 24.45 25.22 11.34
C LEU A 35 24.22 23.89 12.05
N ARG A 36 25.12 23.48 12.95
CA ARG A 36 24.92 22.31 13.80
C ARG A 36 23.61 22.43 14.56
N ARG A 37 23.39 23.55 15.27
CA ARG A 37 22.17 23.80 16.04
C ARG A 37 20.91 23.67 15.17
N ILE A 38 20.90 24.26 13.97
CA ILE A 38 19.80 24.14 13.01
C ILE A 38 19.58 22.68 12.60
N THR A 39 20.64 21.96 12.22
CA THR A 39 20.53 20.55 11.80
C THR A 39 20.08 19.61 12.92
N THR A 40 20.41 19.91 14.18
CA THR A 40 20.00 19.09 15.32
C THR A 40 18.62 19.45 15.88
N ASP A 41 18.02 20.55 15.42
CA ASP A 41 16.73 21.01 15.92
C ASP A 41 15.60 20.10 15.40
N PRO A 42 14.85 19.43 16.29
CA PRO A 42 13.81 18.51 15.86
C PRO A 42 12.63 19.20 15.18
N SER A 43 12.41 20.50 15.43
CA SER A 43 11.32 21.27 14.83
C SER A 43 11.59 21.67 13.38
N LEU A 44 12.87 21.86 13.02
CA LEU A 44 13.30 22.23 11.67
C LEU A 44 13.59 21.00 10.79
N ASN A 45 14.20 19.96 11.38
CA ASN A 45 14.51 18.67 10.75
C ASN A 45 14.93 18.69 9.26
N PRO A 46 16.04 19.36 8.90
CA PRO A 46 16.51 19.40 7.52
C PRO A 46 16.97 18.04 6.98
N TRP A 47 17.04 17.01 7.84
CA TRP A 47 17.39 15.64 7.46
C TRP A 47 16.27 14.90 6.73
N ARG A 48 15.01 15.31 6.90
CA ARG A 48 13.85 14.54 6.42
C ARG A 48 13.94 14.27 4.92
N HIS A 49 14.07 15.33 4.13
CA HIS A 49 14.00 15.20 2.68
C HIS A 49 15.21 14.45 2.08
N PRO A 50 16.47 14.76 2.47
CA PRO A 50 17.64 13.99 2.00
C PRO A 50 17.59 12.50 2.39
N VAL A 51 17.15 12.19 3.61
CA VAL A 51 17.00 10.80 4.07
C VAL A 51 15.92 10.08 3.26
N LEU A 52 14.73 10.68 3.07
CA LEU A 52 13.67 10.05 2.28
C LEU A 52 14.08 9.86 0.81
N ARG A 53 14.80 10.83 0.23
CA ARG A 53 15.37 10.70 -1.13
C ARG A 53 16.32 9.50 -1.20
N THR A 54 17.21 9.35 -0.22
CA THR A 54 18.12 8.20 -0.13
C THR A 54 17.37 6.89 0.02
N LEU A 55 16.34 6.84 0.87
CA LEU A 55 15.56 5.63 1.13
C LEU A 55 14.71 5.17 -0.07
N ARG A 56 14.36 6.10 -0.98
CA ARG A 56 13.68 5.81 -2.25
C ARG A 56 14.65 5.30 -3.33
N ALA A 57 15.95 5.55 -3.19
CA ALA A 57 16.94 5.11 -4.15
C ALA A 57 17.13 3.58 -4.12
N PRO A 58 17.42 2.95 -5.26
CA PRO A 58 17.69 1.51 -5.31
C PRO A 58 18.98 1.13 -4.56
N ILE A 59 19.93 2.05 -4.46
CA ILE A 59 21.18 1.89 -3.73
C ILE A 59 21.28 3.05 -2.74
N TYR A 60 21.45 2.75 -1.46
CA TYR A 60 21.57 3.78 -0.43
C TYR A 60 22.95 4.43 -0.46
N GLU A 61 23.00 5.72 -0.17
CA GLU A 61 24.25 6.46 0.01
C GLU A 61 25.07 5.81 1.16
N PRO A 62 26.40 5.62 1.00
CA PRO A 62 27.22 4.96 2.01
C PRO A 62 27.17 5.63 3.38
N CYS A 63 27.03 6.95 3.40
CA CYS A 63 26.95 7.76 4.62
C CYS A 63 25.72 7.42 5.49
N LEU A 64 24.64 6.89 4.91
CA LEU A 64 23.44 6.47 5.64
C LEU A 64 23.77 5.36 6.68
N LYS A 65 24.77 4.51 6.41
CA LYS A 65 25.18 3.42 7.33
C LYS A 65 25.64 3.95 8.69
N HIS A 66 26.30 5.11 8.68
CA HIS A 66 26.97 5.69 9.83
C HIS A 66 26.28 6.94 10.36
N LEU A 67 25.03 7.20 9.93
CA LEU A 67 24.30 8.41 10.29
C LEU A 67 24.17 8.62 11.82
N VAL A 68 24.29 7.55 12.61
CA VAL A 68 24.28 7.58 14.09
C VAL A 68 25.42 8.38 14.70
N THR A 69 26.55 8.54 14.00
CA THR A 69 27.69 9.32 14.51
C THR A 69 27.39 10.82 14.52
N ILE A 70 26.24 11.20 13.98
CA ILE A 70 25.78 12.57 13.80
C ILE A 70 24.50 12.71 14.62
N SER A 71 24.30 13.89 15.21
CA SER A 71 23.15 14.19 16.06
C SER A 71 21.85 14.35 15.24
N VAL A 72 21.46 13.32 14.50
CA VAL A 72 20.20 13.27 13.74
C VAL A 72 19.02 13.07 14.71
N PRO A 73 17.92 13.83 14.55
CA PRO A 73 16.76 13.70 15.43
C PRO A 73 16.18 12.28 15.49
N GLU A 74 15.69 11.87 16.68
CA GLU A 74 15.15 10.53 16.94
C GLU A 74 13.95 10.18 16.02
N HIS A 75 13.14 11.16 15.63
CA HIS A 75 11.98 10.93 14.75
C HIS A 75 12.39 10.61 13.30
N THR A 76 13.51 11.14 12.82
CA THR A 76 14.06 10.77 11.51
C THR A 76 14.49 9.30 11.50
N TRP A 77 14.96 8.78 12.64
CA TRP A 77 15.26 7.35 12.78
C TRP A 77 14.02 6.46 12.74
N ALA A 78 12.89 6.89 13.28
CA ALA A 78 11.64 6.14 13.15
C ALA A 78 11.24 5.97 11.67
N GLU A 79 11.52 6.97 10.82
CA GLU A 79 11.26 6.92 9.37
C GLU A 79 12.25 6.04 8.62
N ILE A 80 13.54 6.10 9.00
CA ILE A 80 14.55 5.17 8.46
C ILE A 80 14.14 3.74 8.79
N LEU A 81 13.77 3.46 10.04
CA LEU A 81 13.33 2.13 10.45
C LEU A 81 12.07 1.69 9.70
N SER A 82 11.11 2.58 9.45
CA SER A 82 9.87 2.19 8.78
C SER A 82 10.02 1.92 7.28
N ARG A 83 10.99 2.54 6.60
CA ARG A 83 11.12 2.46 5.13
C ARG A 83 12.37 1.73 4.62
N ALA A 84 13.44 1.64 5.43
CA ALA A 84 14.69 1.07 4.95
C ALA A 84 14.60 -0.44 4.66
N LYS A 85 15.38 -0.91 3.69
CA LYS A 85 15.46 -2.33 3.34
C LYS A 85 15.82 -3.20 4.56
N PRO A 86 15.18 -4.37 4.72
CA PRO A 86 15.49 -5.26 5.85
C PRO A 86 16.97 -5.63 5.97
N ALA A 87 17.61 -5.97 4.86
CA ALA A 87 19.03 -6.35 4.84
C ALA A 87 19.93 -5.20 5.35
N PHE A 88 19.62 -3.97 4.95
CA PHE A 88 20.38 -2.79 5.38
C PHE A 88 20.27 -2.61 6.90
N LEU A 89 19.06 -2.66 7.45
CA LEU A 89 18.84 -2.48 8.89
C LEU A 89 19.43 -3.62 9.74
N LEU A 90 19.47 -4.85 9.22
CA LEU A 90 19.96 -6.02 9.95
C LEU A 90 21.49 -6.15 9.91
N PHE A 91 22.14 -5.74 8.83
CA PHE A 91 23.55 -6.08 8.58
C PHE A 91 24.47 -4.88 8.30
N ASP A 92 23.94 -3.76 7.78
CA ASP A 92 24.77 -2.63 7.36
C ASP A 92 24.66 -1.41 8.28
N CYS A 93 23.48 -1.16 8.84
CA CYS A 93 23.15 0.08 9.54
C CYS A 93 23.49 -0.01 11.03
N THR A 94 24.17 1.00 11.55
CA THR A 94 24.30 1.18 13.00
C THR A 94 23.13 2.01 13.51
N VAL A 95 22.18 1.37 14.19
CA VAL A 95 21.01 2.07 14.76
C VAL A 95 21.35 2.68 16.14
N PRO A 96 21.00 3.95 16.41
CA PRO A 96 21.20 4.57 17.73
C PRO A 96 20.43 3.86 18.85
N TYR A 97 20.77 4.24 20.08
CA TYR A 97 19.91 3.99 21.22
C TYR A 97 18.66 4.88 21.13
N LEU A 98 17.54 4.30 20.72
CA LEU A 98 16.24 4.96 20.65
C LEU A 98 15.35 4.51 21.81
N LYS A 99 14.50 5.43 22.30
CA LYS A 99 13.45 5.12 23.28
C LYS A 99 12.44 4.13 22.69
N ASP A 100 11.82 3.32 23.55
CA ASP A 100 10.88 2.27 23.16
C ASP A 100 9.69 2.79 22.34
N ASN A 101 9.25 4.03 22.57
CA ASN A 101 8.17 4.67 21.82
C ASN A 101 8.50 4.88 20.33
N PHE A 102 9.75 5.19 19.98
CA PHE A 102 10.15 5.33 18.57
C PHE A 102 10.22 3.98 17.88
N TRP A 103 10.61 2.92 18.60
CA TRP A 103 10.51 1.56 18.07
C TRP A 103 9.07 1.12 17.86
N LYS A 104 8.15 1.50 18.75
CA LYS A 104 6.72 1.27 18.57
C LYS A 104 6.19 1.99 17.33
N ASP A 105 6.48 3.29 17.20
CA ASP A 105 6.05 4.11 16.08
C ASP A 105 6.60 3.55 14.75
N ALA A 106 7.89 3.21 14.70
CA ALA A 106 8.48 2.55 13.53
C ALA A 106 7.84 1.18 13.22
N PHE A 107 7.51 0.39 14.25
CA PHE A 107 6.83 -0.90 14.08
C PHE A 107 5.46 -0.71 13.46
N GLU A 108 4.65 0.19 14.01
CA GLU A 108 3.29 0.46 13.54
C GLU A 108 3.30 1.03 12.11
N ARG A 109 4.24 1.92 11.78
CA ARG A 109 4.38 2.45 10.42
C ARG A 109 4.84 1.40 9.41
N ARG A 110 5.59 0.38 9.81
CA ARG A 110 6.19 -0.59 8.88
C ARG A 110 5.33 -1.82 8.64
N PHE A 111 4.82 -2.40 9.73
CA PHE A 111 4.30 -3.74 9.76
C PHE A 111 2.78 -3.77 9.87
N LEU A 112 2.19 -4.89 9.44
CA LEU A 112 0.77 -5.14 9.59
C LEU A 112 0.36 -5.16 11.08
N PRO A 113 -0.80 -4.60 11.46
CA PRO A 113 -1.29 -4.57 12.83
C PRO A 113 -1.30 -5.94 13.52
N SER A 114 -1.70 -6.99 12.80
CA SER A 114 -1.76 -8.35 13.32
C SER A 114 -0.42 -8.88 13.81
N TRP A 115 0.68 -8.28 13.36
CA TRP A 115 2.03 -8.69 13.74
C TRP A 115 2.43 -8.16 15.12
N LYS A 116 1.63 -7.28 15.74
CA LYS A 116 1.79 -6.90 17.16
C LYS A 116 1.75 -8.12 18.08
N ALA A 117 1.05 -9.19 17.67
CA ALA A 117 1.02 -10.46 18.38
C ALA A 117 2.40 -11.12 18.56
N TRP A 118 3.42 -10.74 17.78
CA TRP A 118 4.80 -11.26 17.92
C TRP A 118 5.58 -10.62 19.06
N ARG A 119 5.08 -9.52 19.66
CA ARG A 119 5.74 -8.86 20.79
C ARG A 119 5.82 -9.74 22.03
N LYS A 120 4.72 -10.45 22.35
CA LYS A 120 4.36 -11.30 23.51
C LYS A 120 5.14 -11.18 24.85
N THR A 121 6.47 -11.03 24.87
CA THR A 121 7.29 -10.93 26.08
C THR A 121 8.51 -9.98 25.97
N GLY A 122 8.54 -9.00 25.05
CA GLY A 122 9.72 -8.14 24.83
C GLY A 122 9.49 -6.63 24.65
N THR A 123 10.61 -5.91 24.49
CA THR A 123 10.66 -4.49 24.08
C THR A 123 10.25 -4.33 22.62
N TRP A 124 9.80 -3.14 22.21
CA TRP A 124 9.46 -2.89 20.81
C TRP A 124 10.66 -3.04 19.88
N LYS A 125 11.86 -2.70 20.34
CA LYS A 125 13.11 -2.98 19.62
C LYS A 125 13.26 -4.47 19.29
N SER A 126 13.07 -5.34 20.28
CA SER A 126 13.22 -6.79 20.08
C SER A 126 12.15 -7.36 19.15
N ALA A 127 10.90 -6.88 19.27
CA ALA A 127 9.80 -7.28 18.41
C ALA A 127 10.03 -6.84 16.96
N PHE A 128 10.45 -5.58 16.77
CA PHE A 128 10.79 -5.01 15.47
C PHE A 128 11.87 -5.83 14.76
N LEU A 129 13.02 -6.04 15.41
CA LEU A 129 14.14 -6.77 14.81
C LEU A 129 13.80 -8.24 14.52
N ARG A 130 12.99 -8.89 15.38
CA ARG A 130 12.56 -10.28 15.16
C ARG A 130 11.66 -10.40 13.93
N VAL A 131 10.65 -9.54 13.83
CA VAL A 131 9.74 -9.50 12.68
C VAL A 131 10.51 -9.14 11.40
N LEU A 132 11.41 -8.16 11.48
CA LEU A 132 12.26 -7.77 10.36
C LEU A 132 13.15 -8.91 9.85
N HIS A 133 13.83 -9.60 10.78
CA HIS A 133 14.66 -10.76 10.43
C HIS A 133 13.85 -11.87 9.78
N ARG A 134 12.66 -12.17 10.33
CA ARG A 134 11.74 -13.16 9.75
C ARG A 134 11.32 -12.77 8.33
N MET A 135 10.91 -11.52 8.11
CA MET A 135 10.51 -11.05 6.79
C MET A 135 11.66 -11.13 5.80
N TRP A 136 12.85 -10.68 6.21
CA TRP A 136 14.05 -10.84 5.41
C TRP A 136 14.32 -12.31 5.08
N HIS A 137 14.37 -13.19 6.07
CA HIS A 137 14.63 -14.63 5.86
C HIS A 137 13.63 -15.28 4.91
N ARG A 138 12.33 -14.98 5.08
CA ARG A 138 11.26 -15.51 4.21
C ARG A 138 11.23 -14.87 2.83
N SER A 139 11.75 -13.66 2.66
CA SER A 139 11.94 -13.06 1.33
C SER A 139 13.03 -13.76 0.51
N GLN A 140 13.97 -14.44 1.19
CA GLN A 140 15.10 -15.14 0.55
C GLN A 140 14.91 -16.66 0.46
N THR A 141 14.08 -17.24 1.32
CA THR A 141 13.94 -18.69 1.47
C THR A 141 12.47 -19.10 1.53
N SER A 142 12.17 -20.36 1.21
CA SER A 142 10.82 -20.94 1.36
C SER A 142 10.52 -21.44 2.77
N CYS A 143 11.16 -20.84 3.78
CA CYS A 143 11.03 -21.27 5.16
C CYS A 143 9.66 -20.90 5.74
N THR A 144 8.98 -21.88 6.32
CA THR A 144 7.67 -21.71 6.99
C THR A 144 7.70 -22.12 8.46
N SER A 145 8.89 -22.26 9.05
CA SER A 145 9.05 -22.77 10.42
C SER A 145 8.34 -21.91 11.46
N GLU A 146 8.32 -20.59 11.25
CA GLU A 146 7.70 -19.63 12.16
C GLU A 146 6.22 -19.32 11.84
N GLU A 147 5.70 -19.88 10.74
CA GLU A 147 4.31 -19.69 10.30
C GLU A 147 3.76 -20.96 9.68
N ALA A 148 3.18 -21.84 10.50
CA ALA A 148 2.60 -23.09 9.99
C ALA A 148 1.33 -22.87 9.14
N TRP A 149 0.57 -21.82 9.47
CA TRP A 149 -0.71 -21.47 8.85
C TRP A 149 -0.67 -20.03 8.35
N THR A 150 -1.08 -19.83 7.10
CA THR A 150 -1.23 -18.50 6.48
C THR A 150 -2.71 -18.16 6.44
N LYS A 151 -3.09 -17.06 7.11
CA LYS A 151 -4.46 -16.55 7.10
C LYS A 151 -4.72 -15.66 5.88
N TYR A 152 -5.95 -15.71 5.38
CA TYR A 152 -6.44 -14.88 4.29
C TYR A 152 -7.92 -14.56 4.47
N ILE A 153 -8.42 -13.53 3.79
CA ILE A 153 -9.83 -13.13 3.90
C ILE A 153 -10.54 -13.38 2.57
N VAL A 154 -11.79 -13.85 2.63
CA VAL A 154 -12.67 -13.97 1.47
C VAL A 154 -13.89 -13.08 1.69
N LEU A 155 -14.10 -12.10 0.82
CA LEU A 155 -15.30 -11.28 0.76
C LEU A 155 -16.34 -11.99 -0.11
N ASN A 156 -17.46 -12.38 0.47
CA ASN A 156 -18.52 -13.08 -0.24
C ASN A 156 -19.46 -12.10 -0.94
N ARG A 157 -20.12 -12.58 -2.00
CA ARG A 157 -21.17 -11.83 -2.71
C ARG A 157 -22.37 -11.45 -1.83
N SER A 158 -22.63 -12.22 -0.77
CA SER A 158 -23.73 -12.01 0.18
C SER A 158 -23.47 -10.83 1.14
N GLY A 159 -22.27 -10.26 1.09
CA GLY A 159 -21.84 -9.18 1.96
C GLY A 159 -21.20 -9.63 3.27
N SER A 160 -21.13 -10.94 3.54
CA SER A 160 -20.31 -11.49 4.62
C SER A 160 -18.85 -11.61 4.19
N ALA A 161 -17.95 -11.76 5.15
CA ALA A 161 -16.57 -12.12 4.89
C ALA A 161 -16.10 -13.22 5.85
N ASN A 162 -15.17 -14.04 5.36
CA ASN A 162 -14.56 -15.13 6.10
C ASN A 162 -13.06 -14.93 6.25
N ALA A 163 -12.53 -15.10 7.46
CA ALA A 163 -11.10 -15.26 7.69
C ALA A 163 -10.77 -16.75 7.69
N LEU A 164 -10.04 -17.19 6.68
CA LEU A 164 -9.67 -18.58 6.46
C LEU A 164 -8.16 -18.77 6.68
N ASP A 165 -7.74 -20.02 6.81
CA ASP A 165 -6.35 -20.38 6.86
C ASP A 165 -6.02 -21.56 5.94
N ALA A 166 -4.77 -21.60 5.50
CA ALA A 166 -4.21 -22.69 4.73
C ALA A 166 -2.78 -22.97 5.20
N SER A 167 -2.31 -24.19 4.98
CA SER A 167 -0.94 -24.56 5.35
C SER A 167 0.07 -23.75 4.55
N SER A 168 0.97 -23.04 5.24
CA SER A 168 1.97 -22.18 4.60
C SER A 168 2.91 -22.93 3.66
N ARG A 169 3.16 -24.22 3.93
CA ARG A 169 4.07 -25.06 3.11
C ARG A 169 3.56 -25.29 1.69
N ASN A 170 2.24 -25.41 1.56
CA ASN A 170 1.55 -25.72 0.31
C ASN A 170 0.63 -24.57 -0.12
N MET A 171 0.91 -23.35 0.35
CA MET A 171 0.08 -22.19 0.06
C MET A 171 0.22 -21.82 -1.41
N ASN A 172 -0.80 -22.15 -2.20
CA ASN A 172 -0.94 -21.72 -3.58
C ASN A 172 -2.25 -20.97 -3.75
N PRO A 173 -2.22 -19.64 -3.75
CA PRO A 173 -3.43 -18.84 -3.84
C PRO A 173 -4.22 -19.00 -5.12
N SER A 174 -3.52 -19.22 -6.25
CA SER A 174 -4.20 -19.47 -7.52
C SER A 174 -5.03 -20.73 -7.42
N THR A 175 -4.48 -21.81 -6.86
CA THR A 175 -5.24 -23.07 -6.65
C THR A 175 -6.39 -22.89 -5.67
N ILE A 176 -6.19 -22.18 -4.55
CA ILE A 176 -7.23 -21.89 -3.57
C ILE A 176 -8.39 -21.11 -4.22
N PHE A 177 -8.06 -20.06 -4.97
CA PHE A 177 -9.07 -19.23 -5.62
C PHE A 177 -9.78 -19.94 -6.77
N GLU A 178 -9.10 -20.78 -7.56
CA GLU A 178 -9.78 -21.63 -8.54
C GLU A 178 -10.78 -22.60 -7.90
N GLY A 179 -10.46 -23.13 -6.70
CA GLY A 179 -11.41 -23.89 -5.89
C GLY A 179 -12.65 -23.06 -5.50
N LEU A 180 -12.45 -21.83 -5.05
CA LEU A 180 -13.54 -20.89 -4.73
C LEU A 180 -14.38 -20.53 -5.96
N LYS A 181 -13.75 -20.35 -7.13
CA LYS A 181 -14.46 -20.13 -8.39
C LYS A 181 -15.31 -21.32 -8.79
N HIS A 182 -14.79 -22.54 -8.63
CA HIS A 182 -15.51 -23.76 -8.94
C HIS A 182 -16.78 -23.89 -8.07
N GLN A 183 -16.65 -23.64 -6.76
CA GLN A 183 -17.78 -23.64 -5.82
C GLN A 183 -18.86 -22.59 -6.18
N ASN A 184 -18.47 -21.48 -6.80
CA ASN A 184 -19.38 -20.40 -7.21
C ASN A 184 -19.84 -20.49 -8.68
N ASN A 185 -19.54 -21.57 -9.41
CA ASN A 185 -19.83 -21.72 -10.85
C ASN A 185 -19.17 -20.66 -11.76
N LEU A 186 -18.00 -20.14 -11.37
CA LEU A 186 -17.24 -19.11 -12.09
C LEU A 186 -15.94 -19.64 -12.72
N ALA A 187 -15.78 -20.97 -12.79
CA ALA A 187 -14.57 -21.61 -13.34
C ALA A 187 -14.28 -21.23 -14.81
N HIS A 188 -15.30 -20.82 -15.56
CA HIS A 188 -15.19 -20.39 -16.96
C HIS A 188 -14.61 -18.96 -17.12
N LEU A 189 -14.57 -18.16 -16.05
CA LEU A 189 -14.05 -16.81 -16.08
C LEU A 189 -12.56 -16.79 -15.73
N PRO A 190 -11.76 -15.86 -16.29
CA PRO A 190 -10.36 -15.72 -15.92
C PRO A 190 -10.22 -15.15 -14.50
N THR A 191 -9.20 -15.63 -13.78
CA THR A 191 -8.81 -15.07 -12.48
C THR A 191 -8.07 -13.76 -12.69
N ARG A 192 -8.55 -12.69 -12.04
CA ARG A 192 -7.95 -11.35 -12.01
C ARG A 192 -7.25 -11.14 -10.69
N ILE A 193 -6.03 -10.61 -10.73
CA ILE A 193 -5.21 -10.35 -9.55
C ILE A 193 -4.81 -8.88 -9.56
N ARG A 194 -5.07 -8.17 -8.47
CA ARG A 194 -4.67 -6.77 -8.32
C ARG A 194 -3.83 -6.56 -7.08
N VAL A 195 -2.80 -5.72 -7.20
CA VAL A 195 -2.13 -5.13 -6.05
C VAL A 195 -3.03 -3.99 -5.56
N ILE A 196 -3.47 -4.07 -4.30
CA ILE A 196 -4.33 -3.06 -3.68
C ILE A 196 -3.49 -1.96 -3.07
N VAL A 197 -2.49 -2.36 -2.30
CA VAL A 197 -1.51 -1.48 -1.71
C VAL A 197 -0.23 -2.25 -1.48
N GLU A 198 0.90 -1.58 -1.71
CA GLU A 198 2.20 -2.08 -1.30
C GLU A 198 2.65 -1.35 -0.04
N LEU A 199 3.15 -2.10 0.94
CA LEU A 199 3.78 -1.64 2.17
C LEU A 199 5.29 -1.96 2.11
N ALA A 200 6.04 -1.63 3.15
CA ALA A 200 7.49 -1.82 3.18
C ALA A 200 7.94 -3.29 2.97
N ASP A 201 7.25 -4.26 3.59
CA ASP A 201 7.65 -5.68 3.57
C ASP A 201 6.62 -6.60 2.94
N VAL A 202 5.41 -6.11 2.66
CA VAL A 202 4.32 -6.90 2.07
C VAL A 202 3.53 -6.06 1.09
N ARG A 203 2.89 -6.72 0.13
CA ARG A 203 1.84 -6.12 -0.69
C ARG A 203 0.54 -6.90 -0.53
N ILE A 204 -0.57 -6.17 -0.52
CA ILE A 204 -1.90 -6.72 -0.38
C ILE A 204 -2.45 -7.01 -1.77
N LEU A 205 -2.82 -8.27 -2.00
CA LEU A 205 -3.32 -8.76 -3.27
C LEU A 205 -4.80 -9.11 -3.16
N ALA A 206 -5.57 -8.73 -4.18
CA ALA A 206 -6.95 -9.13 -4.37
C ALA A 206 -7.07 -10.11 -5.56
N PHE A 207 -7.75 -11.23 -5.35
CA PHE A 207 -8.03 -12.26 -6.34
C PHE A 207 -9.53 -12.30 -6.55
N GLY A 208 -9.96 -12.13 -7.79
CA GLY A 208 -11.38 -12.11 -8.12
C GLY A 208 -11.62 -12.54 -9.56
N THR A 209 -12.88 -12.46 -9.97
CA THR A 209 -13.27 -12.61 -11.38
C THR A 209 -14.02 -11.37 -11.82
N THR A 210 -13.84 -10.98 -13.07
CA THR A 210 -14.58 -9.87 -13.69
C THR A 210 -15.42 -10.40 -14.84
N ASN A 211 -16.62 -9.87 -15.01
CA ASN A 211 -17.54 -10.21 -16.10
C ASN A 211 -18.43 -9.00 -16.43
N ASN A 212 -19.15 -9.03 -17.55
CA ASN A 212 -20.22 -8.06 -17.86
C ASN A 212 -21.59 -8.72 -17.60
N PRO A 213 -22.03 -8.83 -16.33
CA PRO A 213 -23.25 -9.57 -16.04
C PRO A 213 -24.47 -8.77 -16.47
N SER A 214 -25.41 -9.45 -17.14
CA SER A 214 -26.71 -8.88 -17.51
C SER A 214 -27.63 -8.64 -16.30
N GLY A 215 -27.27 -9.12 -15.10
CA GLY A 215 -28.06 -8.99 -13.87
C GLY A 215 -27.21 -8.72 -12.63
N SER A 216 -27.85 -8.22 -11.56
CA SER A 216 -27.17 -7.80 -10.33
C SER A 216 -26.77 -8.95 -9.41
N PHE A 217 -27.34 -10.15 -9.58
CA PHE A 217 -27.18 -11.29 -8.65
C PHE A 217 -25.76 -11.86 -8.55
N THR A 218 -24.92 -11.65 -9.58
CA THR A 218 -23.52 -12.12 -9.57
C THR A 218 -22.56 -11.05 -9.08
N LEU A 219 -23.01 -9.80 -8.93
CA LEU A 219 -22.17 -8.68 -8.53
C LEU A 219 -21.78 -8.80 -7.07
N ASN A 220 -20.51 -8.48 -6.79
CA ASN A 220 -20.04 -8.32 -5.43
C ASN A 220 -19.72 -6.84 -5.18
N PRO A 221 -20.66 -6.08 -4.57
CA PRO A 221 -20.44 -4.66 -4.32
C PRO A 221 -19.24 -4.45 -3.40
N ILE A 222 -19.08 -5.28 -2.36
CA ILE A 222 -17.98 -5.14 -1.39
C ILE A 222 -16.62 -5.36 -2.06
N ALA A 223 -16.53 -6.30 -3.01
CA ALA A 223 -15.33 -6.48 -3.82
C ALA A 223 -15.00 -5.23 -4.65
N ARG A 224 -16.02 -4.61 -5.27
CA ARG A 224 -15.84 -3.32 -5.95
C ARG A 224 -15.31 -2.28 -4.98
N ASP A 225 -15.89 -2.13 -3.81
CA ASP A 225 -15.50 -1.09 -2.84
C ASP A 225 -14.12 -1.31 -2.23
N PHE A 226 -13.66 -2.55 -2.17
CA PHE A 226 -12.29 -2.86 -1.74
C PHE A 226 -11.28 -2.46 -2.82
N VAL A 227 -11.56 -2.78 -4.09
CA VAL A 227 -10.64 -2.49 -5.21
C VAL A 227 -10.72 -1.02 -5.62
N HIS A 228 -11.92 -0.42 -5.57
CA HIS A 228 -12.25 0.94 -5.94
C HIS A 228 -13.07 1.57 -4.81
N PRO A 229 -12.43 2.23 -3.85
CA PRO A 229 -13.12 2.82 -2.71
C PRO A 229 -14.15 3.86 -3.18
N PRO A 230 -15.36 3.88 -2.58
CA PRO A 230 -16.45 4.74 -3.04
C PRO A 230 -16.11 6.22 -2.86
N GLY A 231 -16.48 7.05 -3.83
CA GLY A 231 -16.18 8.49 -3.80
C GLY A 231 -14.78 8.85 -4.30
N LEU A 232 -14.12 7.98 -5.08
CA LEU A 232 -12.82 8.25 -5.68
C LEU A 232 -12.83 8.13 -7.21
N GLU A 233 -13.99 7.88 -7.82
CA GLU A 233 -14.11 7.95 -9.28
C GLU A 233 -13.98 9.42 -9.70
N PRO A 234 -13.08 9.76 -10.62
CA PRO A 234 -12.87 11.14 -11.04
C PRO A 234 -14.09 11.59 -11.85
N GLU A 235 -15.08 12.18 -11.19
CA GLU A 235 -16.27 12.80 -11.80
C GLU A 235 -15.91 13.88 -12.85
N GLY A 236 -14.64 14.32 -12.92
CA GLY A 236 -14.14 15.30 -13.87
C GLY A 236 -13.34 14.77 -15.08
N LEU A 237 -12.87 13.51 -15.10
CA LEU A 237 -12.07 12.99 -16.24
C LEU A 237 -12.94 12.32 -17.31
N ILE A 238 -14.08 11.75 -16.94
CA ILE A 238 -15.03 11.11 -17.87
C ILE A 238 -15.85 12.17 -18.64
N ALA A 239 -16.02 13.36 -18.09
CA ALA A 239 -16.75 14.45 -18.76
C ALA A 239 -15.99 15.09 -19.93
N MET A 240 -14.65 15.00 -19.96
CA MET A 240 -13.86 15.61 -21.04
C MET A 240 -13.74 14.70 -22.27
N THR A 241 -13.82 13.39 -22.12
CA THR A 241 -13.77 12.44 -23.26
C THR A 241 -15.13 12.24 -23.92
N ALA A 242 -16.24 12.47 -23.20
CA ALA A 242 -17.59 12.36 -23.75
C ALA A 242 -18.07 13.58 -24.56
N SER A 243 -17.24 14.61 -24.76
CA SER A 243 -17.66 15.88 -25.40
C SER A 243 -17.03 16.16 -26.79
N VAL A 244 -16.32 15.22 -27.39
CA VAL A 244 -15.67 15.42 -28.70
C VAL A 244 -16.37 14.74 -29.88
N ASP A 245 -17.32 13.83 -29.64
CA ASP A 245 -17.95 13.03 -30.71
C ASP A 245 -19.42 13.36 -31.04
N ASP A 246 -20.00 14.45 -30.52
CA ASP A 246 -21.40 14.82 -30.83
C ASP A 246 -21.60 16.25 -31.36
N LEU A 247 -20.70 16.66 -32.26
CA LEU A 247 -20.85 17.89 -33.06
C LEU A 247 -21.00 17.56 -34.55
N SER A 248 -21.99 16.73 -34.88
CA SER A 248 -22.60 16.81 -36.21
C SER A 248 -24.09 16.46 -36.18
N LEU A 249 -24.90 17.44 -36.57
CA LEU A 249 -26.34 17.39 -36.88
C LEU A 249 -27.32 17.71 -35.72
N ARG A 250 -27.62 19.01 -35.50
CA ARG A 250 -28.92 19.59 -35.90
C ARG A 250 -29.08 21.07 -35.57
N ARG A 251 -29.58 21.78 -36.59
CA ARG A 251 -30.02 23.19 -36.63
C ARG A 251 -31.33 23.41 -35.85
N VAL A 252 -31.38 24.55 -35.17
CA VAL A 252 -32.48 25.55 -35.06
C VAL A 252 -33.84 25.05 -34.57
N SER A 253 -34.23 25.45 -33.35
CA SER A 253 -35.32 26.43 -33.12
C SER A 253 -35.48 26.79 -31.62
N THR A 254 -35.77 28.06 -31.43
CA THR A 254 -36.10 28.85 -30.23
C THR A 254 -37.15 28.29 -29.26
N ALA A 255 -36.96 28.65 -27.99
CA ALA A 255 -37.93 29.21 -27.03
C ALA A 255 -38.11 28.42 -25.72
N ASN A 256 -37.70 29.09 -24.63
CA ASN A 256 -38.22 29.09 -23.26
C ASN A 256 -38.95 27.83 -22.77
N SER A 257 -38.29 27.12 -21.85
CA SER A 257 -38.96 26.37 -20.79
C SER A 257 -38.09 26.38 -19.54
N THR A 258 -38.28 27.40 -18.71
CA THR A 258 -38.08 27.29 -17.27
C THR A 258 -38.91 26.12 -16.75
N LEU A 259 -38.28 25.14 -16.11
CA LEU A 259 -38.75 24.49 -14.87
C LEU A 259 -37.88 23.28 -14.52
N SER A 260 -37.30 23.37 -13.33
CA SER A 260 -37.01 22.26 -12.43
C SER A 260 -36.02 21.19 -12.92
N ALA A 261 -34.74 21.58 -13.02
CA ALA A 261 -33.67 20.66 -12.65
C ALA A 261 -33.88 20.26 -11.18
N SER A 262 -34.55 19.13 -10.99
CA SER A 262 -34.63 18.45 -9.70
C SER A 262 -33.21 18.30 -9.18
N ARG A 263 -32.92 19.09 -8.14
CA ARG A 263 -31.74 18.96 -7.30
C ARG A 263 -31.84 17.60 -6.60
N TYR A 264 -31.51 16.52 -7.30
CA TYR A 264 -30.78 15.45 -6.64
C TYR A 264 -29.36 15.97 -6.46
N SER A 265 -29.23 16.86 -5.46
CA SER A 265 -28.01 16.92 -4.68
C SER A 265 -27.89 15.54 -4.06
N VAL A 266 -27.21 14.64 -4.76
CA VAL A 266 -26.51 13.54 -4.11
C VAL A 266 -25.53 14.27 -3.21
N HIS A 267 -25.91 14.41 -1.94
CA HIS A 267 -25.00 14.75 -0.87
C HIS A 267 -23.93 13.67 -0.93
N SER A 268 -22.87 13.96 -1.66
CA SER A 268 -21.76 13.07 -1.79
C SER A 268 -21.09 13.04 -0.42
N THR A 269 -21.19 11.90 0.24
CA THR A 269 -20.63 11.61 1.55
C THR A 269 -19.11 11.45 1.47
N PHE A 270 -18.40 12.37 0.81
CA PHE A 270 -16.94 12.40 0.66
C PHE A 270 -16.19 12.65 1.99
N ARG A 271 -16.87 12.63 3.14
CA ARG A 271 -16.33 13.31 4.33
C ARG A 271 -15.30 12.56 5.16
N ASP A 272 -15.08 11.25 4.98
CA ASP A 272 -14.24 10.51 5.94
C ASP A 272 -13.13 9.63 5.35
N TYR A 273 -12.76 9.76 4.08
CA TYR A 273 -11.57 9.07 3.57
C TYR A 273 -10.31 9.85 3.93
N HIS A 274 -9.43 9.21 4.69
CA HIS A 274 -8.14 9.75 5.10
C HIS A 274 -7.02 8.92 4.45
N HIS A 275 -5.89 9.55 4.16
CA HIS A 275 -4.69 8.84 3.73
C HIS A 275 -4.34 7.77 4.76
N MET A 276 -3.88 6.61 4.28
CA MET A 276 -3.42 5.55 5.16
C MET A 276 -2.12 5.98 5.84
N ILE A 277 -2.19 6.22 7.15
CA ILE A 277 -1.03 6.66 7.95
C ILE A 277 -0.26 5.45 8.50
N VAL A 278 -0.98 4.41 8.91
CA VAL A 278 -0.45 3.24 9.63
C VAL A 278 -1.18 1.97 9.18
N PRO A 279 -0.50 0.98 8.58
CA PRO A 279 0.90 1.02 8.14
C PRO A 279 1.12 2.02 7.00
N GLN A 280 2.36 2.45 6.82
CA GLN A 280 2.75 3.38 5.77
C GLN A 280 2.88 2.65 4.44
N SER A 281 2.27 3.20 3.39
CA SER A 281 2.40 2.69 2.04
C SER A 281 3.81 2.90 1.47
N ALA A 282 4.19 2.02 0.56
CA ALA A 282 5.37 2.18 -0.27
C ALA A 282 5.22 3.43 -1.15
N PRO A 283 6.33 4.03 -1.64
CA PRO A 283 6.28 5.22 -2.49
C PRO A 283 5.40 5.07 -3.74
N SER A 284 5.25 3.84 -4.26
CA SER A 284 4.37 3.53 -5.41
C SER A 284 2.87 3.68 -5.11
N HIS A 285 2.48 3.77 -3.84
CA HIS A 285 1.12 3.88 -3.33
C HIS A 285 1.02 4.96 -2.24
N GLU A 286 1.85 6.01 -2.29
CA GLU A 286 1.96 7.03 -1.23
C GLU A 286 0.61 7.75 -0.99
N ASP A 287 -0.22 7.87 -2.02
CA ASP A 287 -1.54 8.50 -1.92
C ASP A 287 -2.67 7.52 -1.57
N TYR A 288 -2.40 6.25 -1.30
CA TYR A 288 -3.43 5.27 -0.95
C TYR A 288 -4.32 5.77 0.25
N PRO A 289 -5.67 5.68 0.15
CA PRO A 289 -6.45 4.97 -0.86
C PRO A 289 -6.74 5.73 -2.16
N PHE A 290 -6.32 7.00 -2.27
CA PHE A 290 -6.49 7.86 -3.43
C PHE A 290 -5.62 7.42 -4.62
N LEU A 291 -5.90 8.01 -5.78
CA LEU A 291 -5.15 7.79 -7.02
C LEU A 291 -3.69 8.23 -6.82
N THR A 292 -2.76 7.30 -6.93
CA THR A 292 -1.32 7.62 -6.98
C THR A 292 -0.89 7.77 -8.44
N LEU A 293 -0.52 9.00 -8.82
CA LEU A 293 0.02 9.28 -10.17
C LEU A 293 1.42 8.64 -10.31
N GLY A 294 1.63 7.81 -11.33
CA GLY A 294 2.93 7.17 -11.58
C GLY A 294 2.89 5.70 -11.97
N GLY A 295 1.71 5.09 -12.12
CA GLY A 295 1.54 3.73 -12.66
C GLY A 295 1.95 2.61 -11.71
N GLY A 296 2.34 2.92 -10.47
CA GLY A 296 2.56 1.90 -9.42
C GLY A 296 1.25 1.35 -8.87
N ASP A 297 0.26 2.22 -8.70
CA ASP A 297 -1.10 1.87 -8.29
C ASP A 297 -1.96 1.53 -9.51
N MET A 298 -1.98 0.24 -9.85
CA MET A 298 -2.71 -0.25 -11.03
C MET A 298 -4.22 -0.40 -10.79
N ARG A 299 -4.75 -0.02 -9.62
CA ARG A 299 -6.19 -0.06 -9.37
C ARG A 299 -6.96 0.84 -10.34
N TRP A 300 -6.32 1.90 -10.83
CA TRP A 300 -6.93 2.97 -11.63
C TRP A 300 -6.57 2.95 -13.12
N VAL A 301 -5.86 1.91 -13.57
CA VAL A 301 -5.45 1.80 -14.99
C VAL A 301 -6.69 1.68 -15.88
N ASN A 302 -6.63 2.39 -17.01
CA ASN A 302 -7.72 2.89 -17.83
C ASN A 302 -9.00 2.03 -17.85
N PRO A 303 -10.19 2.64 -17.68
CA PRO A 303 -11.47 2.00 -17.92
C PRO A 303 -11.55 1.31 -19.29
N ASP A 304 -10.82 1.82 -20.28
CA ASP A 304 -10.78 1.31 -21.65
C ASP A 304 -10.14 -0.09 -21.77
N ASP A 305 -9.23 -0.47 -20.87
CA ASP A 305 -8.58 -1.79 -20.90
C ASP A 305 -9.48 -2.89 -20.31
N TYR A 306 -10.47 -2.51 -19.49
CA TYR A 306 -11.37 -3.44 -18.81
C TYR A 306 -12.85 -3.27 -19.20
N GLY A 307 -13.23 -2.27 -19.98
CA GLY A 307 -14.62 -1.99 -20.36
C GLY A 307 -15.57 -1.94 -19.15
N ASP A 308 -16.86 -2.25 -19.39
CA ASP A 308 -17.90 -2.33 -18.36
C ASP A 308 -17.80 -3.57 -17.44
N LEU A 309 -16.61 -4.21 -17.34
CA LEU A 309 -16.45 -5.42 -16.53
C LEU A 309 -16.54 -5.11 -15.03
N LYS A 310 -17.42 -5.84 -14.34
CA LYS A 310 -17.67 -5.72 -12.91
C LYS A 310 -17.12 -6.94 -12.16
N TRP A 311 -16.70 -6.72 -10.93
CA TRP A 311 -16.30 -7.81 -10.02
C TRP A 311 -17.50 -8.70 -9.68
N VAL A 312 -17.37 -9.99 -9.96
CA VAL A 312 -18.39 -11.00 -9.72
C VAL A 312 -17.87 -12.12 -8.82
N GLY A 313 -18.76 -12.71 -8.02
CA GLY A 313 -18.41 -13.80 -7.11
C GLY A 313 -17.66 -13.37 -5.85
N GLY A 314 -16.98 -14.32 -5.20
CA GLY A 314 -16.14 -14.03 -4.04
C GLY A 314 -14.82 -13.34 -4.42
N LEU A 315 -14.30 -12.50 -3.54
CA LEU A 315 -12.97 -11.88 -3.66
C LEU A 315 -12.07 -12.39 -2.54
N MET A 316 -10.92 -12.97 -2.87
CA MET A 316 -9.93 -13.41 -1.89
C MET A 316 -8.82 -12.37 -1.73
N ILE A 317 -8.44 -12.08 -0.49
CA ILE A 317 -7.45 -11.07 -0.10
C ILE A 317 -6.32 -11.74 0.67
N MET A 318 -5.08 -11.41 0.33
CA MET A 318 -3.89 -11.93 1.02
C MET A 318 -2.75 -10.92 1.06
N ALA A 319 -1.82 -11.12 1.99
CA ALA A 319 -0.53 -10.45 1.99
C ALA A 319 0.55 -11.32 1.34
N GLN A 320 1.28 -10.77 0.38
CA GLN A 320 2.46 -11.38 -0.22
C GLN A 320 3.72 -10.65 0.26
N ILE A 321 4.74 -11.39 0.66
CA ILE A 321 6.02 -10.82 1.14
C ILE A 321 6.76 -10.19 -0.05
N VAL A 322 7.22 -8.96 0.14
CA VAL A 322 8.05 -8.23 -0.83
C VAL A 322 9.51 -8.61 -0.59
N GLY A 323 10.18 -9.04 -1.65
CA GLY A 323 11.60 -9.38 -1.69
C GLY A 323 12.33 -8.71 -2.85
N PRO A 324 13.65 -8.91 -2.96
CA PRO A 324 14.48 -8.24 -3.97
C PRO A 324 14.03 -8.50 -5.41
N ARG A 325 13.41 -9.66 -5.64
CA ARG A 325 12.98 -10.13 -6.96
C ARG A 325 11.51 -9.88 -7.26
N THR A 326 10.74 -9.36 -6.30
CA THR A 326 9.29 -9.15 -6.45
C THR A 326 8.94 -8.19 -7.59
N HIS A 327 9.80 -7.20 -7.84
CA HIS A 327 9.65 -6.21 -8.91
C HIS A 327 10.39 -6.57 -10.20
N GLU A 328 11.04 -7.74 -10.31
CA GLU A 328 11.67 -8.16 -11.56
C GLU A 328 10.59 -8.26 -12.64
N ARG A 329 10.72 -7.45 -13.71
CA ARG A 329 9.84 -7.56 -14.86
C ARG A 329 10.03 -8.93 -15.46
N VAL A 330 8.92 -9.64 -15.64
CA VAL A 330 8.94 -10.88 -16.40
C VAL A 330 9.09 -10.47 -17.88
N PRO A 331 9.98 -11.12 -18.64
CA PRO A 331 10.16 -10.80 -20.05
C PRO A 331 8.84 -10.87 -20.82
N GLU A 332 8.56 -9.84 -21.64
CA GLU A 332 7.34 -9.74 -22.47
C GLU A 332 7.13 -10.96 -23.37
N SER A 333 8.21 -11.66 -23.75
CA SER A 333 8.14 -12.88 -24.57
C SER A 333 7.45 -14.08 -23.92
N VAL A 334 7.19 -14.03 -22.60
CA VAL A 334 6.48 -15.07 -21.84
C VAL A 334 5.10 -14.55 -21.39
N PHE A 335 4.80 -13.29 -21.66
CA PHE A 335 3.66 -12.58 -21.08
C PHE A 335 2.53 -12.44 -22.10
N ASP A 336 1.37 -12.98 -21.74
CA ASP A 336 0.11 -12.47 -22.26
C ASP A 336 -0.24 -11.23 -21.40
N PRO A 337 -0.28 -10.01 -21.95
CA PRO A 337 -0.60 -8.79 -21.21
C PRO A 337 -1.98 -8.82 -20.55
N THR A 338 -2.83 -9.79 -20.90
CA THR A 338 -4.12 -10.01 -20.26
C THR A 338 -4.04 -10.81 -18.95
N PHE A 339 -2.90 -11.43 -18.61
CA PHE A 339 -2.78 -12.30 -17.44
C PHE A 339 -2.00 -11.65 -16.29
N ASP A 340 -2.72 -11.26 -15.25
CA ASP A 340 -2.21 -10.81 -13.93
C ASP A 340 -1.38 -11.89 -13.19
N SER A 341 -1.23 -13.06 -13.80
CA SER A 341 -0.54 -14.23 -13.27
C SER A 341 0.92 -13.96 -12.88
N GLY A 342 1.60 -13.00 -13.53
CA GLY A 342 2.95 -12.63 -13.14
C GLY A 342 3.02 -11.95 -11.77
N LEU A 343 1.92 -11.48 -11.17
CA LEU A 343 1.94 -10.98 -9.79
C LEU A 343 2.18 -12.10 -8.75
N VAL A 344 1.85 -13.34 -9.09
CA VAL A 344 1.97 -14.50 -8.20
C VAL A 344 2.98 -15.52 -8.70
N MET A 345 3.24 -15.57 -10.00
CA MET A 345 4.23 -16.44 -10.61
C MET A 345 5.55 -15.71 -10.80
N GLY A 346 6.64 -16.40 -10.46
CA GLY A 346 7.99 -15.92 -10.66
C GLY A 346 8.81 -15.85 -9.37
N PRO A 347 10.10 -15.52 -9.51
CA PRO A 347 11.04 -15.48 -8.40
C PRO A 347 10.62 -14.45 -7.35
N GLY A 348 10.64 -14.85 -6.07
CA GLY A 348 10.29 -13.95 -4.96
C GLY A 348 8.80 -13.58 -4.88
N ARG A 349 7.91 -14.32 -5.57
CA ARG A 349 6.45 -14.11 -5.56
C ARG A 349 5.66 -15.27 -4.95
N SER A 350 6.34 -16.29 -4.44
CA SER A 350 5.70 -17.47 -3.84
C SER A 350 5.60 -17.41 -2.31
N GLN A 351 5.85 -16.25 -1.70
CA GLN A 351 5.95 -16.08 -0.25
C GLN A 351 4.80 -15.22 0.25
N TYR A 352 4.02 -15.74 1.20
CA TYR A 352 2.80 -15.10 1.70
C TYR A 352 2.85 -14.97 3.21
N ALA A 353 2.17 -13.97 3.76
CA ALA A 353 2.03 -13.76 5.18
C ALA A 353 0.54 -13.76 5.56
N SER A 354 0.25 -14.13 6.80
CA SER A 354 -1.10 -14.05 7.34
C SER A 354 -1.65 -12.61 7.24
N PHE A 355 -2.87 -12.52 6.73
CA PHE A 355 -3.67 -11.30 6.66
C PHE A 355 -4.96 -11.52 7.46
N THR A 356 -5.21 -10.67 8.45
CA THR A 356 -6.35 -10.81 9.40
C THR A 356 -7.30 -9.62 9.35
N TRP A 357 -8.36 -9.66 10.16
CA TRP A 357 -9.29 -8.54 10.31
C TRP A 357 -8.62 -7.22 10.69
N GLU A 358 -7.66 -7.24 11.63
CA GLU A 358 -6.93 -6.03 12.03
C GLU A 358 -6.19 -5.38 10.84
N ASP A 359 -5.69 -6.22 9.93
CA ASP A 359 -4.98 -5.77 8.73
C ASP A 359 -5.97 -5.23 7.68
N LEU A 360 -7.14 -5.86 7.54
CA LEU A 360 -8.21 -5.38 6.67
C LEU A 360 -8.70 -4.00 7.10
N TRP A 361 -8.86 -3.76 8.40
CA TRP A 361 -9.33 -2.46 8.91
C TRP A 361 -8.29 -1.36 8.80
N ALA A 362 -7.01 -1.71 8.86
CA ALA A 362 -5.96 -0.74 8.58
C ALA A 362 -5.91 -0.34 7.09
N VAL A 363 -6.15 -1.29 6.18
CA VAL A 363 -6.04 -1.08 4.73
C VAL A 363 -7.34 -0.57 4.10
N ALA A 364 -8.50 -0.98 4.60
CA ALA A 364 -9.82 -0.65 4.06
C ALA A 364 -10.86 -0.44 5.18
N PRO A 365 -10.68 0.58 6.04
CA PRO A 365 -11.56 0.83 7.18
C PRO A 365 -13.03 1.06 6.79
N TRP A 366 -13.29 1.59 5.60
CA TRP A 366 -14.64 1.82 5.07
C TRP A 366 -15.46 0.54 4.87
N LEU A 367 -14.82 -0.63 4.84
CA LEU A 367 -15.52 -1.91 4.72
C LEU A 367 -16.15 -2.36 6.03
N GLU A 368 -15.70 -1.88 7.18
CA GLU A 368 -16.18 -2.33 8.50
C GLU A 368 -17.69 -2.11 8.64
N ALA A 369 -18.18 -0.94 8.24
CA ALA A 369 -19.60 -0.60 8.27
C ALA A 369 -20.43 -1.29 7.17
N ARG A 370 -19.78 -1.92 6.18
CA ARG A 370 -20.42 -2.48 4.98
C ARG A 370 -20.52 -3.99 4.99
N LEU A 371 -19.66 -4.67 5.74
CA LEU A 371 -19.78 -6.11 5.94
C LEU A 371 -21.01 -6.41 6.80
N THR A 372 -21.83 -7.35 6.35
CA THR A 372 -23.01 -7.80 7.10
C THR A 372 -22.61 -8.76 8.22
N LYS A 373 -21.55 -9.54 8.02
CA LYS A 373 -21.08 -10.56 8.97
C LYS A 373 -19.59 -10.83 8.80
N GLN A 374 -18.89 -10.96 9.92
CA GLN A 374 -17.50 -11.44 9.99
C GLN A 374 -17.50 -12.86 10.53
N ILE A 375 -16.79 -13.77 9.86
CA ILE A 375 -16.77 -15.20 10.18
C ILE A 375 -15.32 -15.67 10.29
N ASP A 376 -14.93 -16.20 11.43
CA ASP A 376 -13.66 -16.93 11.55
C ASP A 376 -13.87 -18.39 11.11
N GLY A 377 -13.16 -18.81 10.06
CA GLY A 377 -13.28 -20.12 9.44
C GLY A 377 -14.23 -20.17 8.23
N PRO A 378 -14.43 -21.36 7.63
CA PRO A 378 -15.19 -21.55 6.38
C PRO A 378 -16.67 -21.15 6.46
N GLY A 379 -17.19 -20.88 7.66
CA GLY A 379 -18.62 -20.65 7.87
C GLY A 379 -19.42 -21.95 7.75
N LEU A 380 -20.58 -21.98 8.41
CA LEU A 380 -21.57 -23.02 8.15
C LEU A 380 -22.26 -22.65 6.85
N GLY A 381 -22.20 -23.51 5.84
CA GLY A 381 -22.82 -23.33 4.52
C GLY A 381 -24.34 -23.28 4.59
N LEU A 382 -24.87 -22.18 5.10
CA LEU A 382 -26.28 -21.83 5.07
C LEU A 382 -26.43 -20.67 4.09
N ASP A 383 -26.45 -21.03 2.81
CA ASP A 383 -27.16 -20.26 1.78
C ASP A 383 -28.66 -20.58 1.87
#